data_AF-A0A2S0XGQ7-F1
#
_entry.id   AF-A0A2S0XGQ7-F1
#
_cell.length_a   1.000
_cell.length_b   1.000
_cell.length_c   1.000
_cell.angle_alpha   90.00
_cell.angle_beta   90.00
_cell.angle_gamma   90.00
#
_symmetry.space_group_name_H-M   'P 1'
#
loop_
_entity.id
_entity.type
_entity.pdbx_description
1 polymer ?
#
loop_
_entity_poly.entity_id
_entity_poly.type
_entity_poly.pdbx_seq_one_letter_code
_entity_poly.pdbx_strand_id
1 'polypeptide(L)' 'MLHMEATIDLVWEVAEIAKLIGRTPRQTFHMLKTGQLPAKKVGGRWVAERGKLLRFFLETAA' A
#
# COMPACT_ATOMS: atom_id res chain seq x y z
N MET A 1 19.51 5.90 -26.64
CA MET A 1 19.03 4.72 -25.87
C MET A 1 18.32 5.26 -24.65
N LEU A 2 16.98 5.23 -24.62
CA LEU A 2 16.20 5.70 -23.45
C LEU A 2 16.17 4.55 -22.43
N HIS A 3 16.78 4.75 -21.27
CA HIS A 3 16.53 3.89 -20.11
C HIS A 3 15.22 4.37 -19.46
N MET A 4 14.17 3.56 -19.56
CA MET A 4 13.01 3.74 -18.69
C MET A 4 13.34 3.10 -17.36
N GLU A 5 13.81 3.89 -16.39
CA GLU A 5 13.85 3.43 -15.01
C GLU A 5 12.41 3.22 -14.54
N ALA A 6 12.03 1.96 -14.36
CA ALA A 6 10.77 1.60 -13.73
C ALA A 6 10.86 1.94 -12.24
N THR A 7 10.61 3.20 -11.91
CA THR A 7 10.54 3.66 -10.52
C THR A 7 9.36 2.98 -9.83
N ILE A 8 9.63 2.25 -8.76
CA ILE A 8 8.60 1.60 -7.96
C ILE A 8 7.87 2.69 -7.15
N ASP A 9 6.56 2.82 -7.32
CA ASP A 9 5.74 3.79 -6.57
C ASP A 9 5.41 3.26 -5.18
N LEU A 10 6.24 3.64 -4.21
CA LEU A 10 6.09 3.27 -2.81
C LEU A 10 5.32 4.32 -2.02
N VAL A 11 4.27 3.86 -1.34
CA VAL A 11 3.49 4.66 -0.39
C VAL A 11 3.95 4.33 1.02
N TRP A 12 4.39 5.36 1.75
CA TRP A 12 4.95 5.23 3.10
C TRP A 12 4.01 5.77 4.17
N GLU A 13 4.08 5.15 5.34
CA GLU A 13 3.26 5.45 6.52
C GLU A 13 1.79 5.05 6.41
N VAL A 14 1.20 4.75 7.58
CA VAL A 14 -0.20 4.35 7.69
C VAL A 14 -1.14 5.41 7.14
N ALA A 15 -0.83 6.69 7.36
CA ALA A 15 -1.67 7.81 6.96
C ALA A 15 -1.81 7.92 5.43
N GLU A 16 -0.73 7.74 4.66
CA GLU A 16 -0.78 7.82 3.20
C GLU A 16 -1.46 6.60 2.59
N ILE A 17 -1.21 5.41 3.15
CA ILE A 17 -1.94 4.19 2.76
C ILE A 17 -3.43 4.37 3.04
N ALA A 18 -3.82 4.95 4.18
CA ALA A 18 -5.21 5.18 4.56
C ALA A 18 -5.93 6.13 3.59
N LYS A 19 -5.27 7.22 3.18
CA LYS A 19 -5.78 8.15 2.15
C LYS A 19 -6.03 7.42 0.83
N LEU A 20 -5.10 6.54 0.42
CA LEU A 20 -5.20 5.81 -0.84
C LEU A 20 -6.39 4.84 -0.89
N ILE A 21 -6.72 4.19 0.23
CA ILE A 21 -7.81 3.19 0.30
C ILE A 21 -9.12 3.74 0.88
N GLY A 22 -9.19 5.05 1.14
CA GLY A 22 -10.39 5.71 1.66
C GLY A 22 -10.79 5.27 3.07
N ARG A 23 -9.83 5.04 3.97
CA ARG A 23 -10.06 4.58 5.35
C ARG A 23 -9.40 5.50 6.37
N THR A 24 -9.78 5.36 7.63
CA THR A 24 -9.08 6.07 8.72
C THR A 24 -7.69 5.46 8.98
N PRO A 25 -6.73 6.23 9.51
CA PRO A 25 -5.43 5.69 9.91
C PRO A 25 -5.54 4.53 10.92
N ARG A 26 -6.50 4.58 11.86
CA ARG A 26 -6.71 3.53 12.86
C ARG A 26 -7.16 2.21 12.23
N GLN A 27 -8.16 2.26 11.35
CA GLN A 27 -8.62 1.07 10.60
C GLN A 27 -7.49 0.51 9.74
N THR A 28 -6.78 1.40 9.04
CA THR A 28 -5.65 1.02 8.18
C THR A 28 -4.53 0.36 8.98
N PHE A 29 -4.15 0.92 10.13
CA PHE A 29 -3.16 0.30 11.01
C PHE A 29 -3.58 -1.10 11.46
N HIS A 30 -4.86 -1.29 11.83
CA HIS A 30 -5.36 -2.60 12.20
C HIS A 30 -5.21 -3.59 11.05
N MET A 31 -5.68 -3.25 9.84
CA MET A 31 -5.57 -4.11 8.65
C MET A 31 -4.11 -4.43 8.28
N LEU A 32 -3.21 -3.45 8.37
CA LEU A 32 -1.78 -3.66 8.16
C LEU A 32 -1.21 -4.63 9.20
N LYS A 33 -1.54 -4.42 10.49
CA LYS A 33 -1.04 -5.22 11.60
C LYS A 33 -1.56 -6.66 11.55
N THR A 34 -2.78 -6.88 11.05
CA THR A 34 -3.39 -8.20 10.88
C THR A 34 -3.10 -8.85 9.52
N GLY A 35 -2.32 -8.19 8.64
CA GLY A 35 -1.91 -8.76 7.35
C GLY A 35 -3.00 -8.77 6.28
N GLN A 36 -4.04 -7.95 6.42
CA GLN A 36 -5.16 -7.85 5.48
C GLN A 36 -4.86 -6.98 4.25
N LEU A 37 -3.72 -6.28 4.23
CA LEU A 37 -3.29 -5.45 3.10
C LEU A 37 -1.92 -5.93 2.59
N PRO A 38 -1.66 -5.85 1.26
CA PRO A 38 -0.39 -6.22 0.66
C PRO A 38 0.71 -5.17 0.91
N ALA A 39 1.13 -5.04 2.17
CA ALA A 39 2.11 -4.08 2.65
C ALA A 39 3.14 -4.76 3.57
N LYS A 40 4.27 -4.08 3.82
CA LYS A 40 5.34 -4.58 4.70
C LYS A 40 5.76 -3.50 5.69
N LYS A 41 6.33 -3.92 6.82
CA LYS A 41 7.03 -3.02 7.75
C LYS A 41 8.53 -3.00 7.44
N VAL A 42 9.08 -1.84 7.14
CA VAL A 42 10.51 -1.62 6.80
C VAL A 42 11.03 -0.44 7.63
N GLY A 43 12.10 -0.66 8.40
CA GLY A 43 12.68 0.39 9.24
C GLY A 43 11.69 0.99 10.27
N GLY A 44 10.75 0.20 10.76
CA GLY A 44 9.71 0.68 11.69
C GLY A 44 8.50 1.35 11.04
N ARG A 45 8.54 1.60 9.72
CA ARG A 45 7.48 2.27 8.95
C ARG A 45 6.71 1.27 8.10
N TRP A 46 5.44 1.55 7.83
CA TRP A 46 4.66 0.77 6.88
C TRP A 46 4.91 1.25 5.46
N VAL A 47 5.05 0.31 4.52
CA VAL A 47 5.24 0.58 3.09
C VAL A 47 4.36 -0.34 2.26
N ALA A 48 3.73 0.21 1.23
CA ALA A 48 2.99 -0.53 0.22
C ALA A 48 3.43 -0.06 -1.17
N GLU A 49 3.45 -0.96 -2.15
CA GLU A 49 3.54 -0.57 -3.56
C GLU A 49 2.12 -0.21 -4.04
N ARG A 50 1.95 0.99 -4.62
CA ARG A 50 0.62 1.54 -4.94
C ARG A 50 -0.18 0.63 -5.85
N GLY A 51 0.42 0.16 -6.94
CA GLY A 51 -0.23 -0.68 -7.95
C GLY A 51 -0.74 -1.98 -7.36
N LYS A 52 0.09 -2.70 -6.61
CA LYS A 52 -0.25 -3.94 -5.91
C LYS A 52 -1.38 -3.72 -4.90
N LEU A 53 -1.34 -2.62 -4.17
CA LEU A 53 -2.39 -2.29 -3.21
C LEU A 53 -3.73 -2.01 -3.90
N LEU A 54 -3.74 -1.29 -5.03
CA LEU A 54 -4.97 -1.05 -5.79
C LEU A 54 -5.49 -2.34 -6.44
N ARG A 55 -4.61 -3.14 -7.06
CA ARG A 55 -4.96 -4.43 -7.68
C ARG A 55 -5.57 -5.40 -6.68
N PHE A 56 -5.07 -5.43 -5.45
CA PHE A 56 -5.62 -6.25 -4.38
C PHE A 56 -7.12 -6.02 -4.13
N PHE A 57 -7.62 -4.80 -4.35
CA PHE A 57 -9.05 -4.51 -4.23
C PHE A 57 -9.84 -4.69 -5.54
N LEU A 58 -9.18 -4.59 -6.70
CA LEU A 58 -9.80 -4.77 -8.01
C LEU A 58 -9.99 -6.24 -8.38
N GLU A 59 -9.07 -7.11 -7.96
CA GLU A 59 -9.09 -8.55 -8.29
C GLU A 59 -10.24 -9.34 -7.61
N THR A 60 -11.05 -8.71 -6.74
CA THR A 60 -12.21 -9.33 -6.06
C THR A 60 -13.56 -9.03 -6.74
N ALA A 61 -13.59 -8.36 -7.90
CA ALA A 61 -14.82 -8.05 -8.64
C ALA A 61 -15.01 -8.87 -9.93
N ALA A 62 -14.72 -10.18 -9.89
CA ALA A 62 -14.98 -11.13 -10.99
C ALA A 62 -15.77 -12.34 -10.50
#